data_AF-A0AAX6SHX3-F1
#
_entry.id   AF-A0AAX6SHX3-F1
#
_cell.length_a   1.000
_cell.length_b   1.000
_cell.length_c   1.000
_cell.angle_alpha   90.00
_cell.angle_beta   90.00
_cell.angle_gamma   90.00
#
_symmetry.space_group_name_H-M   'P 1'
#
loop_
_entity.id
_entity.type
_entity.pdbx_description
1 polymer ?
#
loop_
_entity_poly.entity_id
_entity_poly.type
_entity_poly.pdbx_seq_one_letter_code
_entity_poly.pdbx_strand_id
1 'polypeptide(L)'
;MHNFEDELTCPICYSIFEDPRVLPCSHTFCRSCLENVLQASGQHHGHPIDDLQSAYLKEKDTPQKLLKQLTDTHWTDITHLIEKLEEQKSHSQKMIQGDKEVVLQYFEELIDTLEQKKKFFISALCDVGNLINQEYTPHIERMKEIREQQLELMTLTTSLQEESPLKFLEKIDNICQRVQILKQRPLPEVQPVEIYPRVSQVLKEWSRTEIGQIEKAVMPEMKISSIRMPSSWLDKDKKEAEFFQILSVSVLLMLMLFFYQHIITFLNEVCSVCFSKVSSVYQSLANNLHDLKTILCHTLYLVMEFMWKIVSP
;
A
#
# COMPACT_ATOMS: atom_id res chain seq x y z
N MET A 1 -36.37 22.17 53.08
CA MET A 1 -37.55 22.36 53.96
C MET A 1 -38.61 23.01 53.08
N HIS A 2 -39.70 22.30 52.76
CA HIS A 2 -40.83 22.92 52.07
C HIS A 2 -41.48 23.93 53.02
N ASN A 3 -41.71 25.16 52.56
CA ASN A 3 -42.30 26.21 53.38
C ASN A 3 -43.84 26.05 53.36
N PHE A 4 -44.41 25.49 54.43
CA PHE A 4 -45.84 25.21 54.54
C PHE A 4 -46.71 26.48 54.64
N GLU A 5 -46.10 27.64 54.85
CA GLU A 5 -46.81 28.93 54.96
C GLU A 5 -47.40 29.38 53.63
N ASP A 6 -46.75 29.06 52.50
CA ASP A 6 -47.21 29.42 51.16
C ASP A 6 -48.43 28.58 50.72
N GLU A 7 -48.62 27.38 51.28
CA GLU A 7 -49.75 26.49 50.98
C GLU A 7 -51.02 26.86 51.76
N LEU A 8 -50.92 27.71 52.78
CA LEU A 8 -52.02 28.12 53.66
C LEU A 8 -52.40 29.59 53.49
N THR A 9 -51.76 30.30 52.57
CA THR A 9 -51.99 31.73 52.32
C THR A 9 -52.68 31.98 50.99
N CYS A 10 -53.61 32.93 51.00
CA CYS A 10 -54.33 33.34 49.80
C CYS A 10 -53.42 34.16 48.89
N PRO A 11 -53.27 33.81 47.61
CA PRO A 11 -52.37 34.52 46.69
C PRO A 11 -52.85 35.94 46.32
N ILE A 12 -54.06 36.33 46.72
CA ILE A 12 -54.62 37.67 46.47
C ILE A 12 -54.33 38.61 47.64
N CYS A 13 -54.62 38.18 48.88
CA CYS A 13 -54.46 39.02 50.07
C CYS A 13 -53.20 38.70 50.88
N TYR A 14 -52.41 37.70 50.47
CA TYR A 14 -51.18 37.24 51.12
C TYR A 14 -51.34 36.93 52.63
N SER A 15 -52.57 36.63 53.04
CA SER A 15 -52.94 36.30 54.42
C SER A 15 -53.40 34.85 54.49
N ILE A 16 -53.41 34.25 55.69
CA ILE A 16 -53.94 32.90 55.90
C ILE A 16 -55.38 32.83 55.38
N PHE A 17 -55.74 31.72 54.71
CA PHE A 17 -57.08 31.56 54.13
C PHE A 17 -58.19 31.77 55.16
N GLU A 18 -59.10 32.69 54.85
CA GLU A 18 -60.37 32.89 55.55
C GLU A 18 -61.52 32.45 54.63
N ASP A 19 -62.28 31.43 55.06
CA ASP A 19 -63.33 30.76 54.28
C ASP A 19 -62.86 30.34 52.86
N PRO A 20 -61.91 29.38 52.74
CA PRO A 20 -61.32 29.01 51.46
C PRO A 20 -62.33 28.42 50.48
N ARG A 21 -62.22 28.83 49.22
CA ARG A 21 -63.00 28.38 48.06
C ARG A 21 -62.07 27.81 47.00
N VAL A 22 -62.44 26.66 46.45
CA VAL A 22 -61.61 25.93 45.47
C VAL A 22 -62.27 26.00 44.10
N LEU A 23 -61.51 26.44 43.10
CA LEU A 23 -61.96 26.46 41.71
C LEU A 23 -61.82 25.08 41.05
N PRO A 24 -62.53 24.80 39.93
CA PRO A 24 -62.39 23.54 39.18
C PRO A 24 -60.98 23.25 38.66
N CYS A 25 -60.12 24.27 38.57
CA CYS A 25 -58.70 24.13 38.26
C CYS A 25 -57.83 23.84 39.50
N SER A 26 -58.45 23.53 40.64
CA SER A 26 -57.83 23.19 41.93
C SER A 26 -57.03 24.31 42.62
N HIS A 27 -57.24 25.56 42.23
CA HIS A 27 -56.68 26.73 42.95
C HIS A 27 -57.61 27.19 44.07
N THR A 28 -57.03 27.61 45.19
CA THR A 28 -57.75 28.01 46.42
C THR A 28 -57.60 29.51 46.70
N PHE A 29 -58.70 30.18 47.06
CA PHE A 29 -58.73 31.61 47.41
C PHE A 29 -59.66 31.85 48.62
N CYS A 30 -59.47 32.95 49.37
CA CYS A 30 -60.51 33.38 50.32
C CYS A 30 -61.80 33.71 49.57
N ARG A 31 -62.96 33.40 50.16
CA ARG A 31 -64.26 33.70 49.56
C ARG A 31 -64.39 35.16 49.12
N SER A 32 -64.01 36.10 49.99
CA SER A 32 -64.08 37.55 49.70
C SER A 32 -63.17 37.96 48.54
N CYS A 33 -61.96 37.43 48.49
CA CYS A 33 -61.00 37.67 47.41
C CYS A 33 -61.54 37.15 46.08
N LEU A 34 -62.16 35.96 46.10
CA LEU A 34 -62.73 35.35 44.91
C LEU A 34 -63.98 36.12 44.44
N GLU A 35 -64.91 36.46 45.33
CA GLU A 35 -66.11 37.25 45.00
C GLU A 35 -65.74 38.60 44.37
N ASN A 36 -64.72 39.29 44.89
CA ASN A 36 -64.22 40.56 44.33
C ASN A 36 -63.68 40.40 42.90
N VAL A 37 -62.93 39.33 42.63
CA VAL A 37 -62.36 39.05 41.30
C VAL A 37 -63.45 38.61 40.31
N LEU A 38 -64.43 37.83 40.76
CA LEU A 38 -65.54 37.35 39.94
C LEU A 38 -66.51 38.48 39.57
N GLN A 39 -66.76 39.43 40.48
CA GLN A 39 -67.54 40.64 40.19
C GLN A 39 -66.86 41.52 39.12
N ALA A 40 -65.53 41.56 39.07
CA ALA A 40 -64.78 42.31 38.07
C ALA A 40 -64.73 41.62 36.69
N SER A 41 -64.88 40.29 36.63
CA SER A 41 -64.66 39.48 35.41
C SER A 41 -65.94 38.93 34.75
N GLY A 42 -67.10 39.00 35.41
CA GLY A 42 -68.42 38.74 34.82
C GLY A 42 -68.70 37.31 34.32
N GLN A 43 -67.73 36.38 34.38
CA GLN A 43 -67.77 35.10 33.65
C GLN A 43 -68.12 33.86 34.49
N HIS A 44 -68.46 34.00 35.78
CA HIS A 44 -68.82 32.84 36.63
C HIS A 44 -70.14 33.00 37.38
N HIS A 45 -71.02 33.92 36.97
CA HIS A 45 -72.36 34.03 37.55
C HIS A 45 -73.18 32.75 37.32
N GLY A 46 -73.39 31.97 38.39
CA GLY A 46 -74.22 30.76 38.39
C GLY A 46 -73.48 29.42 38.33
N HIS A 47 -72.14 29.43 38.26
CA HIS A 47 -71.36 28.19 38.41
C HIS A 47 -71.10 27.88 39.90
N PRO A 48 -71.40 26.68 40.40
CA PRO A 48 -71.17 26.33 41.79
C PRO A 48 -69.67 26.28 42.10
N ILE A 49 -69.24 27.04 43.10
CA ILE A 49 -67.88 27.03 43.64
C ILE A 49 -67.96 26.36 45.01
N ASP A 50 -67.24 25.26 45.18
CA ASP A 50 -67.23 24.52 46.43
C ASP A 50 -66.28 25.17 47.45
N ASP A 51 -66.60 25.00 48.73
CA ASP A 51 -65.63 25.20 49.80
C ASP A 51 -64.56 24.10 49.78
N LEU A 52 -63.42 24.39 50.42
CA LEU A 52 -62.28 23.47 50.47
C LEU A 52 -62.65 22.08 51.03
N GLN A 53 -63.50 22.01 52.05
CA GLN A 53 -63.88 20.74 52.68
C GLN A 53 -64.75 19.91 51.73
N SER A 54 -65.72 20.54 51.07
CA SER A 54 -66.58 19.87 50.08
C SER A 54 -65.79 19.39 48.86
N ALA A 55 -64.87 20.21 48.34
CA ALA A 55 -63.99 19.81 47.23
C ALA A 55 -63.07 18.64 47.63
N TYR A 56 -62.48 18.69 48.83
CA TYR A 56 -61.67 17.59 49.37
C TYR A 56 -62.47 16.30 49.48
N LEU A 57 -63.69 16.34 50.04
CA LEU A 57 -64.52 15.14 50.19
C LEU A 57 -64.95 14.54 48.83
N LYS A 58 -65.18 15.37 47.80
CA LYS A 58 -65.47 14.90 46.44
C LYS A 58 -64.30 14.14 45.82
N GLU A 59 -63.07 14.61 46.04
CA GLU A 59 -61.86 14.04 45.43
C GLU A 59 -61.12 13.05 46.32
N LYS A 60 -61.51 12.91 47.59
CA LYS A 60 -60.81 12.09 48.60
C LYS A 60 -60.56 10.64 48.15
N ASP A 61 -61.51 10.07 47.41
CA ASP A 61 -61.44 8.69 46.94
C ASP A 61 -60.80 8.55 45.54
N THR A 62 -60.56 9.67 44.84
CA THR A 62 -59.98 9.68 43.48
C THR A 62 -58.60 9.02 43.44
N PRO A 63 -57.66 9.28 44.38
CA PRO A 63 -56.37 8.58 44.40
C PRO A 63 -56.50 7.07 44.52
N GLN A 64 -57.46 6.56 45.31
CA GLN A 64 -57.68 5.11 45.46
C GLN A 64 -58.23 4.48 44.18
N LYS A 65 -59.13 5.19 43.47
CA LYS A 65 -59.64 4.77 42.16
C LYS A 65 -58.52 4.72 41.12
N LEU A 66 -57.67 5.75 41.07
CA LEU A 66 -56.51 5.79 40.19
C LEU A 66 -55.51 4.68 40.52
N LEU A 67 -55.24 4.43 41.80
CA LEU A 67 -54.36 3.34 42.23
C LEU A 67 -54.88 1.98 41.74
N LYS A 68 -56.19 1.76 41.79
CA LYS A 68 -56.81 0.53 41.26
C LYS A 68 -56.65 0.41 39.74
N GLN A 69 -56.73 1.52 38.99
CA GLN A 69 -56.48 1.51 37.55
C GLN A 69 -54.99 1.26 37.24
N LEU A 70 -54.09 1.81 38.04
CA LEU A 70 -52.63 1.64 37.89
C LEU A 70 -52.13 0.26 38.35
N THR A 71 -52.99 -0.56 38.94
CA THR A 71 -52.67 -1.92 39.42
C THR A 71 -53.62 -2.97 38.85
N ASP A 72 -54.36 -2.62 37.81
CA ASP A 72 -55.22 -3.57 37.12
C ASP A 72 -54.42 -4.56 36.26
N THR A 73 -55.14 -5.45 35.58
CA THR A 73 -54.55 -6.53 34.79
C THR A 73 -53.69 -6.01 33.64
N HIS A 74 -53.95 -4.81 33.11
CA HIS A 74 -53.18 -4.26 32.00
C HIS A 74 -51.70 -4.08 32.35
N TRP A 75 -51.41 -3.62 33.57
CA TRP A 75 -50.03 -3.42 34.02
C TRP A 75 -49.32 -4.74 34.27
N THR A 76 -50.05 -5.76 34.72
CA THR A 76 -49.53 -7.13 34.85
C THR A 76 -49.19 -7.70 33.46
N ASP A 77 -50.06 -7.48 32.46
CA ASP A 77 -49.81 -7.88 31.07
C ASP A 77 -48.59 -7.17 30.48
N ILE A 78 -48.39 -5.88 30.79
CA ILE A 78 -47.19 -5.12 30.39
C ILE A 78 -45.95 -5.74 31.03
N THR A 79 -45.95 -6.03 32.33
CA THR A 79 -44.81 -6.67 33.01
C THR A 79 -44.49 -8.03 32.37
N HIS A 80 -45.49 -8.87 32.14
CA HIS A 80 -45.31 -10.16 31.47
C HIS A 80 -44.80 -10.00 30.04
N LEU A 81 -45.27 -8.98 29.30
CA LEU A 81 -44.78 -8.69 27.96
C LEU A 81 -43.31 -8.27 27.97
N ILE A 82 -42.88 -7.47 28.95
CA ILE A 82 -41.48 -7.10 29.15
C ILE A 82 -40.64 -8.35 29.36
N GLU A 83 -41.02 -9.23 30.30
CA GLU A 83 -40.30 -10.48 30.59
C GLU A 83 -40.18 -11.35 29.33
N LYS A 84 -41.28 -11.52 28.58
CA LYS A 84 -41.29 -12.28 27.34
C LYS A 84 -40.36 -11.68 26.28
N LEU A 85 -40.37 -10.35 26.12
CA LEU A 85 -39.50 -9.67 25.16
C LEU A 85 -38.02 -9.80 25.56
N GLU A 86 -37.71 -9.70 26.84
CA GLU A 86 -36.35 -9.91 27.36
C GLU A 86 -35.87 -11.34 27.14
N GLU A 87 -36.72 -12.34 27.39
CA GLU A 87 -36.41 -13.74 27.11
C GLU A 87 -36.16 -13.97 25.62
N GLN A 88 -37.05 -13.47 24.74
CA GLN A 88 -36.90 -13.60 23.29
C GLN A 88 -35.65 -12.91 22.76
N LYS A 89 -35.32 -11.72 23.28
CA LYS A 89 -34.09 -11.00 22.97
C LYS A 89 -32.87 -11.81 23.40
N SER A 90 -32.85 -12.30 24.64
CA SER A 90 -31.76 -13.13 25.18
C SER A 90 -31.56 -14.40 24.36
N HIS A 91 -32.64 -15.09 24.00
CA HIS A 91 -32.60 -16.27 23.14
C HIS A 91 -31.98 -15.96 21.78
N SER A 92 -32.44 -14.90 21.11
CA SER A 92 -31.92 -14.48 19.81
C SER A 92 -30.44 -14.09 19.88
N GLN A 93 -30.02 -13.41 20.94
CA GLN A 93 -28.62 -13.06 21.17
C GLN A 93 -27.75 -14.31 21.37
N LYS A 94 -28.24 -15.32 22.10
CA LYS A 94 -27.53 -16.59 22.27
C LYS A 94 -27.36 -17.35 20.95
N MET A 95 -28.38 -17.37 20.09
CA MET A 95 -28.27 -17.98 18.76
C MET A 95 -27.17 -17.31 17.93
N ILE A 96 -27.19 -15.97 17.85
CA ILE A 96 -26.17 -15.20 17.13
C ILE A 96 -24.77 -15.45 17.71
N GLN A 97 -24.67 -15.56 19.03
CA GLN A 97 -23.39 -15.84 19.69
C GLN A 97 -22.87 -17.24 19.34
N GLY A 98 -23.73 -18.26 19.33
CA GLY A 98 -23.38 -19.60 18.86
C GLY A 98 -22.92 -19.61 17.40
N ASP A 99 -23.63 -18.92 16.51
CA ASP A 99 -23.25 -18.83 15.09
C ASP A 99 -21.89 -18.15 14.92
N LYS A 100 -21.60 -17.09 15.70
CA LYS A 100 -20.28 -16.45 15.69
C LYS A 100 -19.18 -17.42 16.09
N GLU A 101 -19.39 -18.22 17.13
CA GLU A 101 -18.43 -19.21 17.60
C GLU A 101 -18.16 -20.28 16.55
N VAL A 102 -19.22 -20.78 15.88
CA VAL A 102 -19.08 -21.74 14.76
C VAL A 102 -18.26 -21.16 13.61
N VAL A 103 -18.52 -19.89 13.23
CA VAL A 103 -17.76 -19.23 12.17
C VAL A 103 -16.29 -19.08 12.57
N LEU A 104 -16.01 -18.60 13.78
CA LEU A 104 -14.65 -18.41 14.27
C LEU A 104 -13.87 -19.74 14.28
N GLN A 105 -14.48 -20.78 14.86
CA GLN A 105 -13.87 -22.10 14.95
C GLN A 105 -13.53 -22.67 13.56
N TYR A 106 -14.47 -22.59 12.60
CA TYR A 106 -14.24 -23.11 11.25
C TYR A 106 -13.03 -22.47 10.56
N PHE A 107 -12.90 -21.14 10.65
CA PHE A 107 -11.78 -20.44 10.03
C PHE A 107 -10.47 -20.64 10.77
N GLU A 108 -10.49 -20.77 12.09
CA GLU A 108 -9.29 -21.09 12.88
C GLU A 108 -8.73 -22.46 12.49
N GLU A 109 -9.57 -23.50 12.44
CA GLU A 109 -9.19 -24.85 12.01
C GLU A 109 -8.64 -24.88 10.57
N LEU A 110 -9.24 -24.10 9.67
CA LEU A 110 -8.78 -23.98 8.29
C LEU A 110 -7.41 -23.30 8.19
N ILE A 111 -7.20 -22.20 8.92
CA ILE A 111 -5.92 -21.49 8.97
C ILE A 111 -4.83 -22.40 9.51
N ASP A 112 -5.11 -23.12 10.60
CA ASP A 112 -4.16 -24.05 11.20
C ASP A 112 -3.79 -25.18 10.23
N THR A 113 -4.78 -25.74 9.54
CA THR A 113 -4.54 -26.75 8.50
C THR A 113 -3.62 -26.20 7.40
N LEU A 114 -3.91 -25.02 6.87
CA LEU A 114 -3.09 -24.38 5.83
C LEU A 114 -1.67 -24.11 6.30
N GLU A 115 -1.49 -23.61 7.52
CA GLU A 115 -0.17 -23.32 8.07
C GLU A 115 0.64 -24.61 8.32
N GLN A 116 -0.01 -25.69 8.75
CA GLN A 116 0.63 -27.01 8.84
C GLN A 116 1.11 -27.52 7.48
N LYS A 117 0.27 -27.44 6.44
CA LYS A 117 0.64 -27.85 5.08
C LYS A 117 1.79 -26.99 4.53
N LYS A 118 1.77 -25.68 4.76
CA LYS A 118 2.87 -24.76 4.41
C LYS A 118 4.18 -25.16 5.09
N LYS A 119 4.15 -25.41 6.40
CA LYS A 119 5.34 -25.86 7.16
C LYS A 119 5.92 -27.14 6.58
N PHE A 120 5.08 -28.11 6.20
CA PHE A 120 5.54 -29.32 5.53
C PHE A 120 6.26 -29.03 4.21
N PHE A 121 5.67 -28.21 3.32
CA PHE A 121 6.30 -27.87 2.03
C PHE A 121 7.67 -27.23 2.22
N ILE A 122 7.79 -26.31 3.19
CA ILE A 122 9.06 -25.65 3.50
C ILE A 122 10.07 -26.67 4.03
N SER A 123 9.69 -27.53 4.97
CA SER A 123 10.58 -28.57 5.51
C SER A 123 11.08 -29.50 4.41
N ALA A 124 10.19 -30.01 3.57
CA ALA A 124 10.55 -30.90 2.47
C ALA A 124 11.50 -30.23 1.45
N LEU A 125 11.32 -28.93 1.17
CA LEU A 125 12.25 -28.16 0.34
C LEU A 125 13.61 -27.95 1.01
N CYS A 126 13.65 -27.73 2.32
CA CYS A 126 14.89 -27.65 3.09
C CYS A 126 15.65 -28.99 3.02
N ASP A 127 14.95 -30.11 3.17
CA ASP A 127 15.55 -31.44 3.08
C ASP A 127 16.15 -31.69 1.68
N VAL A 128 15.43 -31.33 0.62
CA VAL A 128 15.94 -31.37 -0.76
C VAL A 128 17.17 -30.45 -0.91
N GLY A 129 17.14 -29.24 -0.36
CA GLY A 129 18.30 -28.35 -0.37
C GLY A 129 19.53 -28.95 0.30
N ASN A 130 19.32 -29.66 1.41
CA ASN A 130 20.39 -30.38 2.11
C ASN A 130 20.95 -31.53 1.26
N LEU A 131 20.10 -32.29 0.58
CA LEU A 131 20.54 -33.34 -0.35
C LEU A 131 21.37 -32.77 -1.51
N ILE A 132 20.95 -31.64 -2.10
CA ILE A 132 21.72 -30.96 -3.15
C ILE A 132 23.11 -30.55 -2.64
N ASN A 133 23.19 -30.01 -1.42
CA ASN A 133 24.47 -29.65 -0.81
C ASN A 133 25.35 -30.90 -0.60
N GLN A 134 24.77 -32.00 -0.13
CA GLN A 134 25.51 -33.26 0.04
C GLN A 134 26.10 -33.77 -1.28
N GLU A 135 25.37 -33.62 -2.39
CA GLU A 135 25.86 -33.99 -3.73
C GLU A 135 26.96 -33.06 -4.24
N TYR A 136 26.78 -31.73 -4.17
CA TYR A 136 27.69 -30.78 -4.84
C TYR A 136 28.85 -30.26 -3.97
N THR A 137 28.66 -30.06 -2.66
CA THR A 137 29.67 -29.46 -1.78
C THR A 137 31.02 -30.19 -1.80
N PRO A 138 31.09 -31.55 -1.74
CA PRO A 138 32.37 -32.26 -1.79
C PRO A 138 33.14 -32.00 -3.09
N HIS A 139 32.43 -31.87 -4.22
CA HIS A 139 33.04 -31.56 -5.51
C HIS A 139 33.54 -30.13 -5.57
N ILE A 140 32.76 -29.16 -5.08
CA ILE A 140 33.14 -27.75 -5.03
C ILE A 140 34.40 -27.56 -4.17
N GLU A 141 34.43 -28.13 -2.96
CA GLU A 141 35.57 -28.00 -2.06
C GLU A 141 36.83 -28.65 -2.62
N ARG A 142 36.70 -29.82 -3.27
CA ARG A 142 37.83 -30.44 -3.99
C ARG A 142 38.38 -29.53 -5.08
N MET A 143 37.52 -28.88 -5.86
CA MET A 143 37.96 -27.98 -6.93
C MET A 143 38.60 -26.70 -6.38
N LYS A 144 38.09 -26.16 -5.27
CA LYS A 144 38.70 -25.03 -4.57
C LYS A 144 40.10 -25.37 -4.07
N GLU A 145 40.28 -26.54 -3.45
CA GLU A 145 41.58 -27.00 -2.95
C GLU A 145 42.62 -27.10 -4.08
N ILE A 146 42.24 -27.68 -5.23
CA ILE A 146 43.11 -27.75 -6.42
C ILE A 146 43.48 -26.35 -6.91
N ARG A 147 42.52 -25.42 -6.90
CA ARG A 147 42.75 -24.03 -7.32
C ARG A 147 43.66 -23.27 -6.36
N GLU A 148 43.54 -23.49 -5.07
CA GLU A 148 44.41 -22.91 -4.04
C GLU A 148 45.85 -23.40 -4.18
N GLN A 149 46.04 -24.71 -4.33
CA GLN A 149 47.36 -25.31 -4.59
C GLN A 149 47.98 -24.79 -5.89
N GLN A 150 47.18 -24.56 -6.93
CA GLN A 150 47.66 -23.93 -8.15
C GLN A 150 48.20 -22.53 -7.89
N LEU A 151 47.45 -21.71 -7.13
CA LEU A 151 47.83 -20.33 -6.84
C LEU A 151 49.10 -20.27 -5.98
N GLU A 152 49.21 -21.14 -4.98
CA GLU A 152 50.43 -21.30 -4.17
C GLU A 152 51.64 -21.68 -5.05
N LEU A 153 51.48 -22.62 -5.97
CA LEU A 153 52.57 -22.96 -6.88
C LEU A 153 52.93 -21.82 -7.83
N MET A 154 51.95 -21.02 -8.28
CA MET A 154 52.22 -19.84 -9.09
C MET A 154 53.05 -18.80 -8.33
N THR A 155 52.72 -18.52 -7.06
CA THR A 155 53.47 -17.57 -6.23
C THR A 155 54.87 -18.06 -5.95
N LEU A 156 55.03 -19.34 -5.55
CA LEU A 156 56.34 -19.96 -5.35
C LEU A 156 57.20 -19.90 -6.62
N THR A 157 56.64 -20.28 -7.77
CA THR A 157 57.35 -20.26 -9.05
C THR A 157 57.78 -18.84 -9.43
N THR A 158 56.96 -17.84 -9.14
CA THR A 158 57.30 -16.42 -9.42
C THR A 158 58.44 -15.97 -8.52
N SER A 159 58.36 -16.24 -7.21
CA SER A 159 59.41 -15.88 -6.25
C SER A 159 60.75 -16.56 -6.52
N LEU A 160 60.72 -17.78 -7.07
CA LEU A 160 61.93 -18.54 -7.39
C LEU A 160 62.79 -17.86 -8.47
N GLN A 161 62.18 -17.08 -9.37
CA GLN A 161 62.91 -16.34 -10.41
C GLN A 161 63.87 -15.30 -9.83
N GLU A 162 63.61 -14.81 -8.62
CA GLU A 162 64.40 -13.79 -7.94
C GLU A 162 65.47 -14.38 -6.99
N GLU A 163 65.48 -15.70 -6.80
CA GLU A 163 66.42 -16.39 -5.90
C GLU A 163 67.79 -16.66 -6.56
N SER A 164 68.81 -16.96 -5.74
CA SER A 164 70.15 -17.26 -6.26
C SER A 164 70.19 -18.59 -7.05
N PRO A 165 71.14 -18.78 -7.98
CA PRO A 165 71.20 -19.98 -8.82
C PRO A 165 71.24 -21.30 -8.02
N LEU A 166 71.92 -21.32 -6.87
CA LEU A 166 72.00 -22.52 -6.03
C LEU A 166 70.63 -22.86 -5.40
N LYS A 167 69.95 -21.87 -4.81
CA LYS A 167 68.62 -22.06 -4.21
C LYS A 167 67.55 -22.38 -5.26
N PHE A 168 67.69 -21.83 -6.47
CA PHE A 168 66.84 -22.17 -7.61
C PHE A 168 66.92 -23.67 -7.90
N LEU A 169 68.13 -24.21 -8.09
CA LEU A 169 68.36 -25.61 -8.42
C LEU A 169 67.92 -26.56 -7.30
N GLU A 170 68.04 -26.16 -6.03
CA GLU A 170 67.56 -26.94 -4.88
C GLU A 170 66.02 -27.08 -4.82
N LYS A 171 65.27 -26.05 -5.24
CA LYS A 171 63.80 -26.00 -5.09
C LYS A 171 63.02 -26.34 -6.36
N ILE A 172 63.61 -26.16 -7.55
CA ILE A 172 62.89 -26.26 -8.83
C ILE A 172 62.30 -27.65 -9.10
N ASP A 173 63.04 -28.72 -8.77
CA ASP A 173 62.58 -30.10 -8.99
C ASP A 173 61.31 -30.41 -8.18
N ASN A 174 61.28 -29.97 -6.92
CA ASN A 174 60.11 -30.11 -6.05
C ASN A 174 58.88 -29.40 -6.62
N ILE A 175 59.05 -28.17 -7.13
CA ILE A 175 57.96 -27.39 -7.74
C ILE A 175 57.47 -28.09 -9.02
N CYS A 176 58.37 -28.55 -9.89
CA CYS A 176 58.04 -29.31 -11.09
C CYS A 176 57.21 -30.56 -10.75
N GLN A 177 57.63 -31.32 -9.74
CA GLN A 177 56.91 -32.51 -9.28
C GLN A 177 55.50 -32.17 -8.76
N ARG A 178 55.37 -31.13 -7.92
CA ARG A 178 54.06 -30.68 -7.40
C ARG A 178 53.13 -30.23 -8.51
N VAL A 179 53.63 -29.49 -9.50
CA VAL A 179 52.86 -29.08 -10.69
C VAL A 179 52.37 -30.31 -11.47
N GLN A 180 53.23 -31.31 -11.66
CA GLN A 180 52.87 -32.53 -12.38
C GLN A 180 51.78 -33.32 -11.65
N ILE A 181 51.91 -33.48 -10.33
CA ILE A 181 50.90 -34.13 -9.49
C ILE A 181 49.56 -33.38 -9.58
N LEU A 182 49.60 -32.04 -9.49
CA LEU A 182 48.39 -31.22 -9.54
C LEU A 182 47.67 -31.33 -10.89
N LYS A 183 48.42 -31.31 -12.01
CA LYS A 183 47.86 -31.46 -13.37
C LYS A 183 47.28 -32.85 -13.65
N GLN A 184 47.73 -33.87 -12.92
CA GLN A 184 47.25 -35.25 -13.07
C GLN A 184 46.05 -35.59 -12.16
N ARG A 185 45.63 -34.69 -11.26
CA ARG A 185 44.45 -34.94 -10.41
C ARG A 185 43.18 -35.05 -11.29
N PRO A 186 42.37 -36.11 -11.13
CA PRO A 186 41.16 -36.29 -11.91
C PRO A 186 40.08 -35.28 -11.51
N LEU A 187 39.37 -34.77 -12.51
CA LEU A 187 38.19 -33.93 -12.28
C LEU A 187 36.99 -34.80 -11.89
N PRO A 188 36.12 -34.34 -10.96
CA PRO A 188 34.91 -35.07 -10.62
C PRO A 188 33.93 -35.08 -11.81
N GLU A 189 33.26 -36.21 -12.01
CA GLU A 189 32.14 -36.30 -12.93
C GLU A 189 30.89 -35.79 -12.19
N VAL A 190 30.32 -34.68 -12.68
CA VAL A 190 29.20 -34.00 -12.02
C VAL A 190 27.97 -34.11 -12.91
N GLN A 191 26.88 -34.68 -12.37
CA GLN A 191 25.59 -34.75 -13.07
C GLN A 191 24.64 -33.63 -12.61
N PRO A 192 23.86 -33.02 -13.52
CA PRO A 192 22.78 -32.12 -13.15
C PRO A 192 21.71 -32.87 -12.34
N VAL A 193 21.33 -32.28 -11.22
CA VAL A 193 20.25 -32.76 -10.36
C VAL A 193 18.98 -31.95 -10.65
N GLU A 194 17.87 -32.65 -10.88
CA GLU A 194 16.55 -32.03 -10.95
C GLU A 194 15.72 -32.35 -9.69
N ILE A 195 14.90 -31.38 -9.29
CA ILE A 195 13.98 -31.49 -8.16
C ILE A 195 12.60 -31.85 -8.69
N TYR A 196 12.04 -32.96 -8.21
CA TYR A 196 10.72 -33.43 -8.61
C TYR A 196 9.88 -33.93 -7.41
N PRO A 197 8.56 -33.63 -7.36
CA PRO A 197 7.84 -32.71 -8.24
C PRO A 197 8.17 -31.25 -7.91
N ARG A 198 7.95 -30.34 -8.87
CA ARG A 198 8.10 -28.91 -8.61
C ARG A 198 6.91 -28.43 -7.79
N VAL A 199 7.18 -27.80 -6.64
CA VAL A 199 6.12 -27.27 -5.74
C VAL A 199 5.15 -26.34 -6.47
N SER A 200 5.63 -25.55 -7.42
CA SER A 200 4.77 -24.69 -8.24
C SER A 200 3.71 -25.45 -9.04
N GLN A 201 4.00 -26.68 -9.48
CA GLN A 201 3.02 -27.53 -10.17
C GLN A 201 1.99 -28.08 -9.19
N VAL A 202 2.44 -28.54 -8.03
CA VAL A 202 1.57 -29.08 -6.98
C VAL A 202 0.61 -28.00 -6.45
N LEU A 203 1.12 -26.80 -6.19
CA LEU A 203 0.30 -25.68 -5.72
C LEU A 203 -0.74 -25.22 -6.75
N LYS A 204 -0.46 -25.41 -8.05
CA LYS A 204 -1.42 -25.12 -9.12
C LYS A 204 -2.62 -26.09 -9.12
N GLU A 205 -2.44 -27.31 -8.64
CA GLU A 205 -3.53 -28.25 -8.45
C GLU A 205 -4.31 -27.93 -7.17
N TRP A 206 -3.61 -27.54 -6.10
CA TRP A 206 -4.22 -27.13 -4.84
C TRP A 206 -5.11 -25.89 -4.97
N SER A 207 -4.76 -24.94 -5.84
CA SER A 207 -5.58 -23.75 -6.08
C SER A 207 -6.98 -24.06 -6.64
N ARG A 208 -7.19 -25.28 -7.14
CA ARG A 208 -8.49 -25.76 -7.65
C ARG A 208 -9.23 -26.66 -6.65
N THR A 209 -8.62 -26.93 -5.50
CA THR A 209 -9.19 -27.84 -4.49
C THR A 209 -10.22 -27.08 -3.65
N GLU A 210 -11.36 -27.71 -3.39
CA GLU A 210 -12.38 -27.15 -2.49
C GLU A 210 -11.84 -27.02 -1.07
N ILE A 211 -12.25 -25.97 -0.36
CA ILE A 211 -11.76 -25.66 1.00
C ILE A 211 -11.93 -26.86 1.95
N GLY A 212 -13.08 -27.53 1.89
CA GLY A 212 -13.37 -28.71 2.72
C GLY A 212 -12.55 -29.97 2.38
N GLN A 213 -11.75 -29.96 1.31
CA GLN A 213 -10.88 -31.07 0.90
C GLN A 213 -9.39 -30.77 1.13
N ILE A 214 -9.03 -29.55 1.56
CA ILE A 214 -7.63 -29.12 1.77
C ILE A 214 -6.93 -30.00 2.80
N GLU A 215 -7.63 -30.40 3.87
CA GLU A 215 -7.10 -31.30 4.88
C GLU A 215 -6.62 -32.63 4.27
N LYS A 216 -7.42 -33.19 3.36
CA LYS A 216 -7.18 -34.47 2.67
C LYS A 216 -6.20 -34.36 1.50
N ALA A 217 -5.82 -33.15 1.11
CA ALA A 217 -4.89 -32.96 0.00
C ALA A 217 -3.54 -33.63 0.32
N VAL A 218 -3.13 -34.54 -0.57
CA VAL A 218 -1.92 -35.36 -0.43
C VAL A 218 -0.69 -34.47 -0.53
N MET A 219 0.25 -34.67 0.40
CA MET A 219 1.53 -33.98 0.37
C MET A 219 2.52 -34.76 -0.48
N PRO A 220 3.11 -34.15 -1.52
CA PRO A 220 4.07 -34.83 -2.37
C PRO A 220 5.38 -35.06 -1.60
N GLU A 221 5.97 -36.23 -1.80
CA GLU A 221 7.33 -36.51 -1.37
C GLU A 221 8.30 -35.88 -2.38
N MET A 222 9.09 -34.91 -1.95
CA MET A 222 10.05 -34.23 -2.82
C MET A 222 11.35 -35.02 -2.91
N LYS A 223 11.87 -35.18 -4.12
CA LYS A 223 13.07 -35.96 -4.40
C LYS A 223 13.99 -35.21 -5.34
N ILE A 224 15.27 -35.58 -5.26
CA ILE A 224 16.26 -35.23 -6.26
C ILE A 224 16.51 -36.43 -7.16
N SER A 225 16.57 -36.21 -8.47
CA SER A 225 16.94 -37.25 -9.45
C SER A 225 18.12 -36.76 -10.28
N SER A 226 19.11 -37.62 -10.49
CA SER A 226 20.16 -37.33 -11.46
C SER A 226 19.60 -37.50 -12.87
N ILE A 227 19.85 -36.51 -13.72
CA ILE A 227 19.45 -36.58 -15.13
C ILE A 227 20.69 -36.74 -15.97
N ARG A 228 20.70 -37.79 -16.80
CA ARG A 228 21.65 -37.90 -17.90
C ARG A 228 21.22 -36.94 -19.00
N MET A 229 21.76 -35.71 -18.98
CA MET A 229 21.38 -34.68 -19.95
C MET A 229 22.03 -34.90 -21.33
N PRO A 230 21.27 -34.74 -22.43
CA PRO A 230 21.83 -34.37 -23.73
C PRO A 230 22.41 -32.96 -23.66
N SER A 231 23.50 -32.71 -24.38
CA SER A 231 24.30 -31.47 -24.40
C SER A 231 23.58 -30.15 -24.72
N SER A 232 22.26 -30.16 -24.94
CA SER A 232 21.48 -29.02 -25.45
C SER A 232 21.05 -28.00 -24.39
N TRP A 233 21.16 -28.29 -23.10
CA TRP A 233 20.63 -27.41 -22.04
C TRP A 233 21.57 -26.26 -21.65
N LEU A 234 22.87 -26.40 -21.85
CA LEU A 234 23.83 -25.30 -21.65
C LEU A 234 23.60 -24.12 -22.62
N ASP A 235 22.88 -24.35 -23.72
CA ASP A 235 22.69 -23.38 -24.81
C ASP A 235 21.42 -22.53 -24.63
N LYS A 236 20.51 -22.92 -23.72
CA LYS A 236 19.21 -22.25 -23.56
C LYS A 236 19.30 -20.97 -22.73
N ASP A 237 19.99 -21.02 -21.58
CA ASP A 237 20.23 -19.85 -20.73
C ASP A 237 21.15 -18.83 -21.40
N LYS A 238 22.07 -19.29 -22.24
CA LYS A 238 22.98 -18.41 -23.00
C LYS A 238 22.24 -17.62 -24.08
N LYS A 239 21.30 -18.26 -24.80
CA LYS A 239 20.47 -17.59 -25.82
C LYS A 239 19.49 -16.58 -25.24
N GLU A 240 18.92 -16.85 -24.06
CA GLU A 240 18.07 -15.87 -23.38
C GLU A 240 18.87 -14.65 -22.93
N ALA A 241 20.05 -14.84 -22.35
CA ALA A 241 20.94 -13.74 -21.97
C ALA A 241 21.42 -12.90 -23.18
N GLU A 242 21.77 -13.55 -24.29
CA GLU A 242 22.15 -12.88 -25.54
C GLU A 242 20.97 -12.06 -26.14
N PHE A 243 19.74 -12.57 -26.05
CA PHE A 243 18.55 -11.86 -26.52
C PHE A 243 18.28 -10.58 -25.71
N PHE A 244 18.39 -10.64 -24.38
CA PHE A 244 18.22 -9.45 -23.54
C PHE A 244 19.34 -8.42 -23.76
N GLN A 245 20.58 -8.87 -24.00
CA GLN A 245 21.68 -7.97 -24.36
C GLN A 245 21.42 -7.26 -25.70
N ILE A 246 21.00 -7.98 -26.75
CA ILE A 246 20.69 -7.39 -28.06
C ILE A 246 19.56 -6.36 -27.94
N LEU A 247 18.50 -6.68 -27.18
CA LEU A 247 17.38 -5.76 -26.95
C LEU A 247 17.85 -4.48 -26.23
N SER A 248 18.70 -4.60 -25.22
CA SER A 248 19.23 -3.45 -24.48
C SER A 248 20.09 -2.53 -25.36
N VAL A 249 20.93 -3.10 -26.23
CA VAL A 249 21.79 -2.34 -27.16
C VAL A 249 20.95 -1.64 -28.23
N SER A 250 19.90 -2.30 -28.73
CA SER A 250 18.98 -1.70 -29.70
C SER A 250 18.25 -0.47 -29.14
N VAL A 251 17.78 -0.54 -27.89
CA VAL A 251 17.12 0.59 -27.21
C VAL A 251 18.09 1.76 -27.00
N LEU A 252 19.32 1.48 -26.57
CA LEU A 252 20.36 2.51 -26.42
C LEU A 252 20.69 3.20 -27.76
N LEU A 253 20.79 2.44 -28.85
CA LEU A 253 21.04 2.99 -30.18
C LEU A 253 19.90 3.92 -30.64
N MET A 254 18.65 3.53 -30.41
CA MET A 254 17.48 4.34 -30.75
C MET A 254 17.44 5.66 -29.96
N LEU A 255 17.80 5.63 -28.68
CA LEU A 255 17.92 6.85 -27.86
C LEU A 255 19.03 7.76 -28.36
N MET A 256 20.20 7.21 -28.69
CA MET A 256 21.32 7.99 -29.24
C MET A 256 20.95 8.66 -30.57
N LEU A 257 20.25 7.94 -31.47
CA LEU A 257 19.76 8.50 -32.73
C LEU A 257 18.72 9.61 -32.51
N PHE A 258 17.83 9.45 -31.53
CA PHE A 258 16.86 10.47 -31.15
C PHE A 258 17.54 11.75 -30.65
N PHE A 259 18.53 11.63 -29.77
CA PHE A 259 19.31 12.78 -29.31
C PHE A 259 20.13 13.42 -30.43
N TYR A 260 20.73 12.61 -31.30
CA TYR A 260 21.47 13.11 -32.46
C TYR A 260 20.58 13.91 -33.41
N GLN A 261 19.37 13.42 -33.69
CA GLN A 261 18.39 14.14 -34.49
C GLN A 261 17.99 15.46 -33.83
N HIS A 262 17.76 15.46 -32.51
CA HIS A 262 17.45 16.67 -31.75
C HIS A 262 18.56 17.72 -31.82
N ILE A 263 19.82 17.28 -31.68
CA ILE A 263 21.00 18.15 -31.80
C ILE A 263 21.10 18.72 -33.21
N ILE A 264 20.87 17.91 -34.26
CA ILE A 264 20.86 18.40 -35.65
C ILE A 264 19.78 19.47 -35.84
N THR A 265 18.55 19.22 -35.40
CA THR A 265 17.48 20.23 -35.51
C THR A 265 17.83 21.53 -34.78
N PHE A 266 18.39 21.43 -33.57
CA PHE A 266 18.82 22.59 -32.80
C PHE A 266 19.95 23.36 -33.50
N LEU A 267 20.97 22.66 -33.98
CA LEU A 267 22.07 23.27 -34.74
C LEU A 267 21.58 23.92 -36.03
N ASN A 268 20.65 23.28 -36.74
CA ASN A 268 20.08 23.83 -37.97
C ASN A 268 19.24 25.10 -37.71
N GLU A 269 18.50 25.12 -36.60
CA GLU A 269 17.75 26.30 -36.15
C GLU A 269 18.69 27.46 -35.77
N VAL A 270 19.75 27.18 -35.02
CA VAL A 270 20.79 28.17 -34.68
C VAL A 270 21.52 28.66 -35.93
N CYS A 271 21.90 27.75 -36.84
CA CYS A 271 22.56 28.09 -38.10
C CYS A 271 21.65 28.96 -38.98
N SER A 272 20.35 28.66 -39.08
CA SER A 272 19.37 29.45 -39.84
C SER A 272 19.27 30.89 -39.30
N VAL A 273 19.22 31.06 -37.97
CA VAL A 273 19.21 32.38 -37.32
C VAL A 273 20.52 33.14 -37.52
N CYS A 274 21.66 32.46 -37.47
CA CYS A 274 22.96 33.08 -37.76
C CYS A 274 23.11 33.47 -39.23
N PHE A 275 22.66 32.62 -40.17
CA PHE A 275 22.78 32.86 -41.60
C PHE A 275 21.96 34.06 -42.06
N SER A 276 20.77 34.27 -41.48
CA SER A 276 19.93 35.43 -41.78
C SER A 276 20.58 36.75 -41.33
N LYS A 277 21.29 36.74 -40.21
CA LYS A 277 22.09 37.88 -39.74
C LYS A 277 23.36 38.14 -40.56
N VAL A 278 24.06 37.09 -40.99
CA VAL A 278 25.28 37.25 -41.80
C VAL A 278 24.95 37.69 -43.23
N SER A 279 23.86 37.17 -43.81
CA SER A 279 23.41 37.55 -45.16
C SER A 279 23.06 39.04 -45.24
N SER A 280 22.40 39.62 -44.22
CA SER A 280 22.06 41.05 -44.23
C SER A 280 23.29 41.95 -44.14
N VAL A 281 24.31 41.54 -43.37
CA VAL A 281 25.59 42.26 -43.28
C VAL A 281 26.36 42.16 -44.59
N TYR A 282 26.42 40.97 -45.21
CA TYR A 282 27.09 40.76 -46.48
C TYR A 282 26.48 41.61 -47.60
N GLN A 283 25.14 41.68 -47.65
CA GLN A 283 24.42 42.44 -48.68
C GLN A 283 24.64 43.96 -48.53
N SER A 284 24.73 44.46 -47.30
CA SER A 284 25.14 45.84 -47.03
C SER A 284 26.59 46.12 -47.47
N LEU A 285 27.51 45.22 -47.16
CA LEU A 285 28.93 45.37 -47.53
C LEU A 285 29.15 45.32 -49.06
N ALA A 286 28.43 44.43 -49.74
CA ALA A 286 28.48 44.28 -51.19
C ALA A 286 27.97 45.54 -51.92
N ASN A 287 26.90 46.15 -51.44
CA ASN A 287 26.38 47.41 -51.99
C ASN A 287 27.41 48.54 -51.84
N ASN A 288 28.03 48.68 -50.66
CA ASN A 288 29.06 49.69 -50.43
C ASN A 288 30.30 49.50 -51.32
N LEU A 289 30.72 48.25 -51.57
CA LEU A 289 31.83 47.93 -52.47
C LEU A 289 31.50 48.23 -53.94
N HIS A 290 30.24 48.03 -54.35
CA HIS A 290 29.78 48.36 -55.69
C HIS A 290 29.79 49.87 -55.93
N ASP A 291 29.35 50.66 -54.94
CA ASP A 291 29.41 52.13 -54.99
C ASP A 291 30.87 52.62 -55.09
N LEU A 292 31.76 52.05 -54.28
CA LEU A 292 33.19 52.40 -54.31
C LEU A 292 33.82 52.10 -55.68
N LYS A 293 33.52 50.93 -56.26
CA LYS A 293 33.98 50.56 -57.62
C LYS A 293 33.47 51.54 -58.67
N THR A 294 32.22 51.97 -58.56
CA THR A 294 31.60 52.92 -59.51
C THR A 294 32.30 54.27 -59.44
N ILE A 295 32.58 54.76 -58.23
CA ILE A 295 33.35 56.01 -58.01
C ILE A 295 34.75 55.89 -58.59
N LEU A 296 35.45 54.76 -58.35
CA LEU A 296 36.82 54.53 -58.84
C LEU A 296 36.91 54.41 -60.36
N CYS A 297 35.93 53.76 -61.00
CA CYS A 297 35.84 53.70 -62.45
C CYS A 297 35.57 55.09 -63.03
N HIS A 298 34.73 55.89 -62.40
CA HIS A 298 34.44 57.24 -62.86
C HIS A 298 35.66 58.16 -62.72
N THR A 299 36.40 58.08 -61.62
CA THR A 299 37.64 58.86 -61.45
C THR A 299 38.74 58.41 -62.41
N LEU A 300 38.91 57.10 -62.64
CA LEU A 300 39.84 56.58 -63.64
C LEU A 300 39.47 57.03 -65.06
N TYR A 301 38.18 57.04 -65.40
CA TYR A 301 37.72 57.56 -66.69
C TYR A 301 38.06 59.04 -66.86
N LEU A 302 37.81 59.87 -65.84
CA LEU A 302 38.15 61.29 -65.87
C LEU A 302 39.67 61.52 -65.98
N VAL A 303 40.47 60.71 -65.29
CA VAL A 303 41.94 60.75 -65.40
C VAL A 303 42.39 60.33 -66.80
N MET A 304 41.81 59.27 -67.37
CA MET A 304 42.11 58.85 -68.74
C MET A 304 41.70 59.91 -69.76
N GLU A 305 40.55 60.56 -69.59
CA GLU A 305 40.11 61.67 -70.45
C GLU A 305 41.06 62.87 -70.35
N PHE A 306 41.53 63.20 -69.14
CA PHE A 306 42.51 64.25 -68.91
C PHE A 306 43.87 63.92 -69.56
N MET A 307 44.36 62.70 -69.40
CA MET A 307 45.60 62.23 -70.03
C MET A 307 45.47 62.20 -71.56
N TRP A 308 44.31 61.81 -72.10
CA TRP A 308 44.02 61.84 -73.54
C TRP A 308 44.08 63.27 -74.09
N LYS A 309 43.54 64.26 -73.36
CA LYS A 309 43.64 65.69 -73.72
C LYS A 309 45.08 66.24 -73.69
N ILE A 310 46.00 65.62 -72.96
CA ILE A 310 47.42 66.04 -72.87
C ILE A 310 48.28 65.38 -73.96
N VAL A 311 47.95 64.17 -74.39
CA VAL A 311 48.80 63.35 -75.29
C VAL A 311 48.39 63.43 -76.76
N SER A 312 47.19 63.94 -77.08
CA SER A 312 46.77 64.20 -78.47
C SER A 312 47.19 65.63 -78.90
N PRO A 313 48.15 65.78 -79.83
CA PRO A 313 48.62 67.09 -80.32
C PRO A 313 47.59 67.84 -81.19
#